data_AF-A0A1Y6G2F4-F1
#
_entry.id   AF-A0A1Y6G2F4-F1
#
_cell.length_a   1.000
_cell.length_b   1.000
_cell.length_c   1.000
_cell.angle_alpha   90.00
_cell.angle_beta   90.00
_cell.angle_gamma   90.00
#
_symmetry.space_group_name_H-M   'P 1'
#
loop_
_entity.id
_entity.type
_entity.pdbx_description
1 polymer ?
#
loop_
_entity_poly.entity_id
_entity_poly.type
_entity_poly.pdbx_seq_one_letter_code
_entity_poly.pdbx_strand_id
1 'polypeptide(L)'
;MRMEFSLCSYDGALPVEVTLDDDNGRYTIRKSDRSGEYFNSPLELISWVKTHFNEREFCHPHEFRGMLAKLADYELNGSYF
;
A
#
# COMPACT_ATOMS: atom_id res chain seq x y z
N MET A 1 12.71 -0.49 -8.30
CA MET A 1 12.63 -0.20 -6.85
C MET A 1 11.59 -1.11 -6.20
N ARG A 2 11.78 -1.54 -4.95
CA ARG A 2 10.81 -2.36 -4.21
C ARG A 2 10.47 -1.79 -2.82
N MET A 3 9.18 -1.70 -2.52
CA MET A 3 8.63 -1.35 -1.21
C MET A 3 7.56 -2.37 -0.81
N GLU A 4 7.63 -2.82 0.44
CA GLU A 4 6.63 -3.73 1.02
C GLU A 4 6.23 -3.22 2.40
N PHE A 5 4.93 -3.24 2.67
CA PHE A 5 4.35 -2.81 3.93
C PHE A 5 3.45 -3.92 4.46
N SER A 6 3.45 -4.09 5.78
CA SER A 6 2.56 -4.99 6.50
C SER A 6 1.95 -4.17 7.64
N LEU A 7 0.64 -3.95 7.58
CA LEU A 7 -0.08 -3.09 8.51
C LEU A 7 -1.08 -3.91 9.32
N CYS A 8 -1.02 -3.79 10.64
CA CYS A 8 -2.03 -4.38 11.53
C CYS A 8 -3.37 -3.66 11.33
N SER A 9 -4.41 -4.41 10.99
CA SER A 9 -5.78 -3.91 10.83
C SER A 9 -6.71 -4.49 11.90
N TYR A 10 -7.75 -3.75 12.27
CA TYR A 10 -8.74 -4.19 13.26
C TYR A 10 -9.78 -5.19 12.71
N ASP A 11 -9.92 -5.29 11.39
CA ASP A 11 -11.00 -6.01 10.72
C ASP A 11 -10.69 -7.48 10.38
N GLY A 12 -9.50 -7.98 10.71
CA GLY A 12 -9.14 -9.37 10.44
C GLY A 12 -7.90 -9.88 11.18
N ALA A 13 -7.68 -11.19 11.10
CA ALA A 13 -6.57 -11.86 11.78
C ALA A 13 -5.22 -11.76 11.04
N LEU A 14 -5.24 -11.29 9.80
CA LEU A 14 -4.04 -11.14 8.96
C LEU A 14 -3.73 -9.66 8.74
N PRO A 15 -2.46 -9.28 8.62
CA PRO A 15 -2.09 -7.92 8.28
C PRO A 15 -2.53 -7.59 6.85
N VAL A 16 -2.82 -6.31 6.62
CA VAL A 16 -2.93 -5.76 5.28
C VAL A 16 -1.53 -5.61 4.71
N GLU A 17 -1.28 -6.22 3.55
CA GLU A 17 0.00 -6.11 2.85
C GLU A 17 -0.13 -5.21 1.63
N VAL A 18 0.82 -4.30 1.45
CA VAL A 18 0.92 -3.45 0.27
C VAL A 18 2.29 -3.68 -0.36
N THR A 19 2.32 -4.06 -1.64
CA THR A 19 3.53 -4.32 -2.42
C THR A 19 3.57 -3.37 -3.61
N LEU A 20 4.64 -2.59 -3.71
CA LEU A 20 5.03 -1.86 -4.90
C LEU A 20 6.42 -2.34 -5.29
N ASP A 21 6.50 -3.12 -6.37
CA ASP A 21 7.74 -3.68 -6.88
C ASP A 21 7.84 -3.38 -8.38
N ASP A 22 8.42 -2.22 -8.68
CA ASP A 22 8.64 -1.74 -10.06
C ASP A 22 9.57 -2.66 -10.83
N ASP A 23 10.56 -3.25 -10.15
CA ASP A 23 11.57 -4.09 -10.80
C ASP A 23 10.93 -5.34 -11.42
N ASN A 24 9.82 -5.80 -10.83
CA ASN A 24 9.07 -6.97 -11.27
C ASN A 24 7.66 -6.65 -11.80
N GLY A 25 7.29 -5.36 -11.93
CA GLY A 25 5.97 -4.93 -12.36
C GLY A 25 4.82 -5.44 -11.46
N ARG A 26 5.07 -5.61 -10.15
CA ARG A 26 4.12 -6.19 -9.20
C ARG A 26 3.59 -5.12 -8.26
N TYR A 27 2.30 -4.83 -8.39
CA TYR A 27 1.58 -3.84 -7.59
C TYR A 27 0.35 -4.51 -6.97
N THR A 28 0.42 -4.88 -5.69
CA THR A 28 -0.63 -5.69 -5.07
C THR A 28 -0.99 -5.21 -3.67
N ILE A 29 -2.25 -5.37 -3.31
CA ILE A 29 -2.74 -5.24 -1.95
C ILE A 29 -3.35 -6.56 -1.52
N ARG A 30 -2.97 -7.08 -0.35
CA ARG A 30 -3.68 -8.18 0.32
C ARG A 30 -4.38 -7.63 1.55
N LYS A 31 -5.69 -7.76 1.62
CA LYS A 31 -6.50 -7.32 2.76
C LYS A 31 -6.50 -8.38 3.86
N SER A 32 -6.88 -7.96 5.06
CA SER A 32 -6.94 -8.79 6.27
C SER A 32 -7.94 -9.95 6.16
N ASP A 33 -8.95 -9.80 5.29
CA ASP A 33 -10.00 -10.78 4.96
C ASP A 33 -9.57 -11.84 3.92
N ARG A 34 -8.28 -11.85 3.53
CA ARG A 34 -7.67 -12.70 2.48
C ARG A 34 -8.01 -12.31 1.05
N SER A 35 -8.88 -11.33 0.82
CA SER A 35 -9.06 -10.77 -0.52
C SER A 35 -7.87 -9.88 -0.89
N GLY A 36 -7.77 -9.48 -2.15
CA GLY A 36 -6.69 -8.63 -2.60
C GLY A 36 -6.98 -7.99 -3.95
N GLU A 37 -6.20 -6.95 -4.24
CA GLU A 37 -6.28 -6.16 -5.47
C GLU A 37 -4.94 -6.23 -6.21
N TYR A 38 -5.02 -6.27 -7.53
CA TYR A 38 -3.86 -6.19 -8.43
C TYR A 38 -4.01 -4.95 -9.31
N PHE A 39 -2.92 -4.21 -9.52
CA PHE A 39 -2.92 -2.98 -10.31
C PHE A 39 -1.94 -3.09 -11.48
N ASN A 40 -2.20 -2.34 -12.55
CA ASN A 40 -1.35 -2.36 -13.73
C ASN A 40 -0.22 -1.32 -13.64
N SER A 41 -0.31 -0.38 -12.69
CA SER A 41 0.70 0.65 -12.47
C SER A 41 0.85 1.00 -10.99
N PRO A 42 2.00 1.56 -10.59
CA PRO A 42 2.20 2.02 -9.23
C PRO A 42 1.25 3.17 -8.87
N LEU A 43 0.93 4.06 -9.82
CA LEU A 43 0.01 5.18 -9.61
C LEU A 43 -1.43 4.71 -9.33
N GLU A 44 -1.89 3.65 -10.01
CA GLU A 44 -3.19 3.04 -9.73
C GLU A 44 -3.26 2.50 -8.29
N LEU A 45 -2.22 1.79 -7.84
CA LEU A 45 -2.13 1.31 -6.46
C LEU A 45 -2.18 2.47 -5.45
N ILE A 46 -1.38 3.51 -5.68
CA ILE A 46 -1.28 4.66 -4.77
C ILE A 46 -2.64 5.38 -4.68
N SER A 47 -3.29 5.60 -5.81
CA SER A 47 -4.62 6.20 -5.88
C SER A 47 -5.66 5.35 -5.14
N TRP A 48 -5.62 4.04 -5.34
CA TRP A 48 -6.52 3.12 -4.66
C TRP A 48 -6.34 3.16 -3.14
N VAL A 49 -5.10 3.11 -2.64
CA VAL A 49 -4.79 3.20 -1.20
C VAL A 49 -5.33 4.49 -0.59
N LYS A 50 -5.09 5.64 -1.23
CA LYS A 50 -5.56 6.95 -0.75
C LYS A 50 -7.09 7.05 -0.72
N THR A 51 -7.79 6.28 -1.57
CA THR A 51 -9.25 6.31 -1.70
C THR A 51 -9.94 5.32 -0.76
N HIS A 52 -9.38 4.13 -0.56
CA HIS A 52 -10.05 3.02 0.12
C HIS A 52 -9.58 2.79 1.55
N PHE A 53 -8.39 3.24 1.93
CA PHE A 53 -7.87 3.06 3.28
C PHE A 53 -7.97 4.33 4.11
N ASN A 54 -8.24 4.13 5.39
CA ASN A 54 -8.28 5.16 6.41
C ASN A 54 -7.41 4.76 7.61
N GLU A 55 -6.69 5.72 8.18
CA GLU A 55 -5.79 5.45 9.30
C GLU A 55 -6.47 4.85 10.53
N ARG A 56 -7.79 5.05 10.68
CA ARG A 56 -8.61 4.52 11.79
C ARG A 56 -8.85 3.01 11.70
N GLU A 57 -8.61 2.41 10.54
CA GLU A 57 -8.76 0.97 10.32
C GLU A 57 -7.56 0.19 10.87
N PHE A 58 -6.46 0.87 11.19
CA PHE A 58 -5.19 0.25 11.57
C PHE A 58 -4.87 0.38 13.06
N CYS A 59 -4.30 -0.68 13.63
CA CYS A 59 -3.85 -0.75 15.03
C CYS A 59 -2.80 0.31 15.37
N HIS A 60 -2.00 0.66 14.36
CA HIS A 60 -0.88 1.59 14.46
C HIS A 60 -0.99 2.66 13.36
N PRO A 61 -1.81 3.72 13.57
CA PRO A 61 -2.06 4.74 12.55
C PRO A 61 -0.80 5.42 12.00
N HIS A 62 0.28 5.47 12.79
CA HIS A 62 1.55 6.04 12.37
C HIS A 62 2.27 5.19 11.30
N GLU A 63 2.10 3.87 11.31
CA GLU A 63 2.65 2.98 10.27
C GLU A 63 1.97 3.22 8.93
N PHE A 64 0.64 3.35 8.95
CA PHE A 64 -0.15 3.71 7.76
C PHE A 64 0.26 5.09 7.19
N ARG A 65 0.40 6.11 8.05
CA ARG A 65 0.90 7.43 7.62
C ARG A 65 2.32 7.35 7.05
N GLY A 66 3.18 6.54 7.65
CA GLY A 66 4.54 6.31 7.15
C GLY A 66 4.56 5.65 5.77
N MET A 67 3.67 4.69 5.53
CA MET A 67 3.46 4.10 4.21
C MET A 67 3.00 5.17 3.20
N LEU A 68 1.96 5.93 3.53
CA LEU A 68 1.45 6.99 2.65
C LEU A 68 2.53 8.01 2.28
N ALA A 69 3.39 8.40 3.23
CA ALA A 69 4.49 9.32 2.97
C ALA A 69 5.51 8.74 1.96
N LYS A 70 5.88 7.47 2.09
CA LYS A 70 6.78 6.81 1.13
C LYS A 70 6.15 6.65 -0.25
N LEU A 71 4.86 6.32 -0.32
CA LEU A 71 4.12 6.23 -1.58
C LEU A 71 4.00 7.61 -2.25
N ALA A 72 3.78 8.68 -1.49
CA ALA A 72 3.75 10.04 -2.00
C ALA A 72 5.14 10.51 -2.49
N ASP A 73 6.21 10.15 -1.76
CA ASP A 73 7.58 10.43 -2.20
C ASP A 73 7.89 9.73 -3.54
N TYR A 74 7.48 8.46 -3.67
CA TYR A 74 7.57 7.75 -4.94
C TYR A 74 6.77 8.44 -6.06
N GLU A 75 5.54 8.87 -5.79
CA GLU A 75 4.69 9.56 -6.77
C GLU A 75 5.32 10.87 -7.27
N LEU A 76 6.06 11.58 -6.42
CA LEU A 76 6.71 12.86 -6.75
C LEU A 76 8.09 12.68 -7.42
N ASN A 77 8.88 11.70 -6.96
CA ASN A 77 10.29 11.58 -7.30
C ASN A 77 10.64 10.30 -8.10
N GLY A 78 9.80 9.27 -8.02
CA GLY A 78 10.05 7.93 -8.57
C GLY A 78 9.49 7.70 -9.98
N SER A 79 8.57 8.54 -10.47
CA SER A 79 7.95 8.36 -11.80
C SER A 79 8.82 8.80 -12.99
N TYR A 80 10.04 9.28 -12.75
CA TYR A 80 10.91 9.93 -13.73
C TYR A 80 12.17 9.16 -14.10
N PHE A 81 12.32 7.90 -13.64
CA PHE A 81 13.47 7.04 -13.99
C PHE A 81 13.02 5.79 -14.74
#